data_AF-A0A3Q9ERP1-F1
#
_entry.id   AF-A0A3Q9ERP1-F1
#
_cell.length_a   1.000
_cell.length_b   1.000
_cell.length_c   1.000
_cell.angle_alpha   90.00
_cell.angle_beta   90.00
_cell.angle_gamma   90.00
#
_symmetry.space_group_name_H-M   'P 1'
#
loop_
_entity.id
_entity.type
_entity.pdbx_description
1 polymer ?
#
loop_
_entity_poly.entity_id
_entity_poly.type
_entity_poly.pdbx_seq_one_letter_code
_entity_poly.pdbx_strand_id
1 'polypeptide(L)'
;MREGEQHAMTVGAAVPDIASWPPLDDEKRAAGRQLLGWAADGSGARRRLCLVRGAEGSGKSHLLAWFLAGSTGQPRTTVHATVLAEGLTADTFAWDLGRQLGYGPLSPARLLDRVSQDERPLLLLVPDLHRSGAVPADLPAAAPATLVADLLEPLLSLPHLRAAVEIGDSGLLPADGAEIIDLGRGRTAAPGDRANPGKSTFAELAATVPHTHDGRPDWAQAPAPALRHILAAALRTDDEGAAVRSLLADPGFLAHGSATALTATLADERIPVPGQLRQVWKRAAPELTAHHADSAERAALLHAAAVGTDAALTEYLRPLAQRHWWSAAWARPELPVGALAPVPGEKRRLLTADVTGRIRTCDTDTGAAAGATGSPPSARPVSVAPRDAHSMLLLDETGVLLPVVAEDDPISGFMLGHIAEHHGSAALVDDGSQVTALGGGGAQSPYAIVGDRAGNVHVWSLSDYQDTPGSYRVHEQPVTAAACLHIPADDLTLTFSAALDGSVRLWETSGEPMPVPVEQRGCLATALAAADTSVGPVLAVAWSDAELHLWHVFSGRMRTLPLLHACSALALTPEGLLFVGGPEGLYAARLRLDGLWS
;
A
#
# COMPACT_ATOMS: atom_id res chain seq x y z
N MET A 1 -27.45 -33.35 -45.22
CA MET A 1 -26.92 -32.58 -46.37
C MET A 1 -27.39 -31.13 -46.20
N ARG A 2 -26.61 -30.16 -45.73
CA ARG A 2 -25.16 -30.03 -45.52
C ARG A 2 -24.91 -29.48 -44.10
N GLU A 3 -23.91 -30.04 -43.44
CA GLU A 3 -23.26 -29.48 -42.25
C GLU A 3 -22.50 -28.21 -42.66
N GLY A 4 -22.65 -27.15 -41.86
CA GLY A 4 -21.83 -25.95 -41.93
C GLY A 4 -20.87 -25.98 -40.77
N GLU A 5 -19.64 -26.44 -41.00
CA GLU A 5 -18.52 -26.31 -40.09
C GLU A 5 -18.24 -24.82 -39.85
N GLN A 6 -18.56 -24.34 -38.64
CA GLN A 6 -17.97 -23.11 -38.12
C GLN A 6 -16.49 -23.40 -37.88
N HIS A 7 -15.66 -23.04 -38.85
CA HIS A 7 -14.23 -22.83 -38.65
C HIS A 7 -14.07 -21.72 -37.60
N ALA A 8 -13.80 -22.13 -36.36
CA ALA A 8 -13.19 -21.26 -35.38
C ALA A 8 -11.80 -20.87 -35.92
N MET A 9 -11.72 -19.72 -36.59
CA MET A 9 -10.45 -19.12 -36.96
C MET A 9 -9.67 -18.79 -35.69
N THR A 10 -8.75 -19.68 -35.32
CA THR A 10 -7.66 -19.37 -34.40
C THR A 10 -6.79 -18.34 -35.12
N VAL A 11 -7.02 -17.05 -34.85
CA VAL A 11 -6.10 -16.00 -35.26
C VAL A 11 -4.80 -16.26 -34.49
N GLY A 12 -3.84 -16.92 -35.15
CA GLY A 12 -2.46 -16.96 -34.69
C GLY A 12 -1.95 -15.51 -34.65
N ALA A 13 -2.08 -14.86 -33.49
CA ALA A 13 -1.66 -13.48 -33.34
C ALA A 13 -0.15 -13.40 -33.61
N ALA A 14 0.20 -12.63 -34.63
CA ALA A 14 1.57 -12.42 -35.07
C ALA A 14 2.41 -11.84 -33.93
N VAL A 15 3.69 -12.21 -33.89
CA VAL A 15 4.68 -11.58 -33.00
C VAL A 15 4.63 -10.06 -33.23
N PRO A 16 4.59 -9.24 -32.17
CA PRO A 16 4.55 -7.79 -32.30
C PRO A 16 5.74 -7.30 -33.12
N ASP A 17 5.52 -6.33 -34.02
CA ASP A 17 6.61 -5.77 -34.82
C ASP A 17 7.52 -4.91 -33.93
N ILE A 18 8.81 -5.24 -33.88
CA ILE A 18 9.81 -4.47 -33.13
C ILE A 18 9.86 -3.00 -33.58
N ALA A 19 9.37 -2.66 -34.79
CA ALA A 19 9.28 -1.28 -35.26
C ALA A 19 8.31 -0.41 -34.44
N SER A 20 7.35 -0.98 -33.70
CA SER A 20 6.49 -0.21 -32.78
C SER A 20 7.09 -0.04 -31.39
N TRP A 21 8.31 -0.55 -31.15
CA TRP A 21 9.07 -0.32 -29.91
C TRP A 21 10.01 0.88 -30.09
N PRO A 22 10.50 1.48 -28.99
CA PRO A 22 11.52 2.53 -29.07
C PRO A 22 12.74 2.09 -29.88
N PRO A 23 13.47 3.01 -30.54
CA PRO A 23 14.67 2.66 -31.28
C PRO A 23 15.71 1.95 -30.40
N LEU A 24 16.28 0.86 -30.92
CA LEU A 24 17.32 0.08 -30.25
C LEU A 24 18.56 0.00 -31.14
N ASP A 25 19.74 0.13 -30.52
CA ASP A 25 21.05 -0.01 -31.18
C ASP A 25 21.11 -1.28 -32.02
N ASP A 26 21.76 -1.20 -33.19
CA ASP A 26 21.88 -2.33 -34.12
C ASP A 26 22.48 -3.57 -33.45
N GLU A 27 23.46 -3.38 -32.55
CA GLU A 27 24.11 -4.44 -31.78
C GLU A 27 23.16 -5.18 -30.83
N LYS A 28 22.14 -4.49 -30.30
CA LYS A 28 21.16 -5.05 -29.35
C LYS A 28 19.86 -5.48 -30.03
N ARG A 29 19.66 -5.15 -31.31
CA ARG A 29 18.41 -5.45 -32.04
C ARG A 29 18.08 -6.93 -32.09
N ALA A 30 19.08 -7.80 -32.23
CA ALA A 30 18.88 -9.25 -32.21
C ALA A 30 18.35 -9.73 -30.85
N ALA A 31 18.98 -9.29 -29.76
CA ALA A 31 18.55 -9.58 -28.39
C ALA A 31 17.15 -9.02 -28.09
N GLY A 32 16.84 -7.81 -28.55
CA GLY A 32 15.51 -7.21 -28.43
C GLY A 32 14.42 -8.00 -29.14
N ARG A 33 14.69 -8.48 -30.37
CA ARG A 33 13.76 -9.36 -31.10
C ARG A 33 13.54 -10.69 -30.38
N GLN A 34 14.59 -11.27 -29.81
CA GLN A 34 14.50 -12.51 -29.06
C GLN A 34 13.63 -12.34 -27.81
N LEU A 35 13.85 -11.28 -27.03
CA LEU A 35 13.08 -10.96 -25.83
C LEU A 35 11.60 -10.73 -26.17
N LEU A 36 11.32 -9.96 -27.22
CA LEU A 36 9.95 -9.69 -27.68
C LEU A 36 9.24 -10.96 -28.14
N GLY A 37 9.92 -11.78 -28.95
CA GLY A 37 9.39 -13.06 -29.41
C GLY A 37 9.18 -14.07 -28.28
N TRP A 38 10.02 -14.01 -27.24
CA TRP A 38 9.81 -14.81 -26.03
C TRP A 38 8.58 -14.32 -25.28
N ALA A 39 8.46 -13.02 -24.99
CA ALA A 39 7.36 -12.47 -24.21
C ALA A 39 6.00 -12.67 -24.89
N ALA A 40 5.92 -12.47 -26.21
CA ALA A 40 4.68 -12.60 -26.97
C ALA A 40 4.21 -14.05 -27.20
N ASP A 41 5.02 -15.06 -26.83
CA ASP A 41 4.65 -16.46 -27.01
C ASP A 41 3.47 -16.88 -26.11
N GLY A 42 2.32 -17.12 -26.74
CA GLY A 42 1.12 -17.65 -26.09
C GLY A 42 0.89 -19.14 -26.32
N SER A 43 1.80 -19.84 -27.00
CA SER A 43 1.67 -21.27 -27.29
C SER A 43 2.01 -22.16 -26.09
N GLY A 44 2.66 -21.60 -25.07
CA GLY A 44 3.21 -22.35 -23.93
C GLY A 44 4.44 -23.20 -24.28
N ALA A 45 4.94 -23.11 -25.53
CA ALA A 45 6.08 -23.90 -25.99
C ALA A 45 7.42 -23.33 -25.50
N ARG A 46 7.52 -22.00 -25.32
CA ARG A 46 8.72 -21.39 -24.75
C ARG A 46 8.75 -21.49 -23.24
N ARG A 47 9.98 -21.45 -22.72
CA ARG A 47 10.26 -21.45 -21.28
C ARG A 47 9.69 -20.20 -20.60
N ARG A 48 9.31 -20.33 -19.33
CA ARG A 48 8.76 -19.24 -18.51
C ARG A 48 9.82 -18.29 -17.97
N LEU A 49 11.08 -18.75 -17.89
CA LEU A 49 12.23 -17.96 -17.47
C LEU A 49 13.03 -17.54 -18.70
N CYS A 50 13.34 -16.25 -18.81
CA CYS A 50 14.31 -15.69 -19.75
C CYS A 50 15.48 -15.08 -18.97
N LEU A 51 16.69 -15.58 -19.17
CA LEU A 51 17.90 -15.08 -18.52
C LEU A 51 18.63 -14.12 -19.45
N VAL A 52 18.81 -12.88 -19.00
CA VAL A 52 19.62 -11.87 -19.69
C VAL A 52 21.01 -11.84 -19.05
N ARG A 53 22.01 -12.23 -19.84
CA ARG A 53 23.41 -12.42 -19.41
C ARG A 53 24.37 -11.50 -20.19
N GLY A 54 25.57 -11.34 -19.66
CA GLY A 54 26.64 -10.54 -20.25
C GLY A 54 27.47 -9.81 -19.19
N ALA A 55 28.65 -9.32 -19.59
CA ALA A 55 29.56 -8.65 -18.66
C ALA A 55 29.00 -7.33 -18.10
N GLU A 56 29.64 -6.77 -17.07
CA GLU A 56 29.34 -5.42 -16.59
C GLU A 56 29.44 -4.41 -17.75
N GLY A 57 28.46 -3.51 -17.87
CA GLY A 57 28.41 -2.52 -18.94
C GLY A 57 27.96 -3.05 -20.32
N SER A 58 27.56 -4.32 -20.46
CA SER A 58 27.02 -4.84 -21.74
C SER A 58 25.63 -4.31 -22.12
N GLY A 59 24.95 -3.61 -21.20
CA GLY A 59 23.64 -3.00 -21.45
C GLY A 59 22.44 -3.90 -21.14
N LYS A 60 22.58 -4.92 -20.27
CA LYS A 60 21.50 -5.80 -19.82
C LYS A 60 20.30 -5.03 -19.28
N SER A 61 20.53 -4.16 -18.30
CA SER A 61 19.48 -3.34 -17.68
C SER A 61 18.84 -2.37 -18.69
N HIS A 62 19.63 -1.87 -19.64
CA HIS A 62 19.12 -1.04 -20.73
C HIS A 62 18.20 -1.83 -21.69
N LEU A 63 18.50 -3.10 -21.97
CA LEU A 63 17.63 -3.97 -22.78
C LEU A 63 16.28 -4.22 -22.08
N LEU A 64 16.29 -4.49 -20.77
CA LEU A 64 15.06 -4.65 -19.99
C LEU A 64 14.24 -3.35 -19.94
N ALA A 65 14.90 -2.21 -19.73
CA ALA A 65 14.26 -0.89 -19.74
C ALA A 65 13.66 -0.55 -21.13
N TRP A 66 14.35 -0.89 -22.22
CA TRP A 66 13.84 -0.76 -23.58
C TRP A 66 12.57 -1.59 -23.79
N PHE A 67 12.56 -2.84 -23.30
CA PHE A 67 11.40 -3.72 -23.41
C PHE A 67 10.20 -3.15 -22.62
N LEU A 68 10.43 -2.70 -21.37
CA LEU A 68 9.42 -2.06 -20.54
C LEU A 68 8.79 -0.85 -21.26
N ALA A 69 9.61 0.02 -21.84
CA ALA A 69 9.14 1.23 -22.52
C ALA A 69 8.24 0.95 -23.74
N GLY A 70 8.42 -0.18 -24.44
CA GLY A 70 7.57 -0.58 -25.55
C GLY A 70 6.44 -1.55 -25.18
N SER A 71 6.35 -1.96 -23.91
CA SER A 71 5.41 -3.01 -23.48
C SER A 71 3.95 -2.58 -23.39
N THR A 72 3.64 -1.30 -23.61
CA THR A 72 2.30 -0.72 -23.45
C THR A 72 1.36 -1.06 -24.61
N GLY A 73 0.09 -1.34 -24.28
CA GLY A 73 -0.97 -1.48 -25.28
C GLY A 73 -1.16 -2.87 -25.90
N GLN A 74 -0.39 -3.89 -25.50
CA GLN A 74 -0.61 -5.28 -25.92
C GLN A 74 -0.65 -6.26 -24.74
N PRO A 75 -1.78 -6.94 -24.49
CA PRO A 75 -1.94 -7.81 -23.31
C PRO A 75 -0.87 -8.88 -23.11
N ARG A 76 -0.23 -9.35 -24.20
CA ARG A 76 0.77 -10.43 -24.16
C ARG A 76 2.18 -9.95 -23.80
N THR A 77 2.49 -8.68 -24.01
CA THR A 77 3.80 -8.09 -23.70
C THR A 77 3.73 -7.13 -22.53
N THR A 78 2.54 -6.84 -22.01
CA THR A 78 2.34 -6.03 -20.81
C THR A 78 3.21 -6.53 -19.68
N VAL A 79 4.12 -5.69 -19.21
CA VAL A 79 4.90 -5.94 -18.01
C VAL A 79 4.03 -5.59 -16.81
N HIS A 80 3.87 -6.54 -15.89
CA HIS A 80 2.99 -6.40 -14.73
C HIS A 80 3.74 -5.87 -13.51
N ALA A 81 5.06 -6.16 -13.41
CA ALA A 81 5.93 -5.54 -12.43
C ALA A 81 7.40 -5.56 -12.90
N THR A 82 8.17 -4.57 -12.46
CA THR A 82 9.62 -4.44 -12.65
C THR A 82 10.27 -4.19 -11.30
N VAL A 83 11.00 -5.17 -10.77
CA VAL A 83 11.61 -5.10 -9.43
C VAL A 83 13.13 -4.97 -9.56
N LEU A 84 13.67 -3.82 -9.16
CA LEU A 84 15.11 -3.57 -9.16
C LEU A 84 15.77 -4.33 -8.01
N ALA A 85 16.36 -5.49 -8.28
CA ALA A 85 16.78 -6.40 -7.22
C ALA A 85 18.03 -5.95 -6.45
N GLU A 86 18.79 -4.96 -6.93
CA GLU A 86 20.01 -4.48 -6.28
C GLU A 86 19.78 -4.13 -4.80
N GLY A 87 20.52 -4.80 -3.90
CA GLY A 87 20.44 -4.57 -2.46
C GLY A 87 19.18 -5.09 -1.77
N LEU A 88 18.22 -5.68 -2.48
CA LEU A 88 16.97 -6.19 -1.91
C LEU A 88 17.16 -7.56 -1.24
N THR A 89 16.48 -7.76 -0.10
CA THR A 89 16.25 -9.09 0.50
C THR A 89 14.99 -9.71 -0.08
N ALA A 90 14.68 -10.98 0.29
CA ALA A 90 13.43 -11.63 -0.10
C ALA A 90 12.19 -10.82 0.33
N ASP A 91 12.19 -10.30 1.57
CA ASP A 91 11.08 -9.48 2.08
C ASP A 91 10.91 -8.18 1.30
N THR A 92 11.99 -7.40 1.10
CA THR A 92 11.88 -6.12 0.40
C THR A 92 11.52 -6.30 -1.08
N PHE A 93 11.96 -7.40 -1.70
CA PHE A 93 11.53 -7.77 -3.05
C PHE A 93 10.04 -8.09 -3.09
N ALA A 94 9.55 -8.88 -2.12
CA ALA A 94 8.13 -9.22 -2.02
C ALA A 94 7.26 -7.98 -1.79
N TRP A 95 7.72 -7.03 -0.98
CA TRP A 95 6.99 -5.77 -0.76
C TRP A 95 6.87 -4.94 -2.04
N ASP A 96 7.96 -4.75 -2.78
CA ASP A 96 7.93 -4.01 -4.05
C ASP A 96 7.05 -4.71 -5.09
N LEU A 97 7.22 -6.02 -5.26
CA LEU A 97 6.40 -6.81 -6.18
C LEU A 97 4.91 -6.76 -5.81
N GLY A 98 4.58 -6.95 -4.54
CA GLY A 98 3.19 -6.93 -4.05
C GLY A 98 2.50 -5.59 -4.30
N ARG A 99 3.20 -4.46 -4.14
CA ARG A 99 2.66 -3.13 -4.45
C ARG A 99 2.39 -2.95 -5.93
N GLN A 100 3.34 -3.30 -6.78
CA GLN A 100 3.17 -3.16 -8.24
C GLN A 100 2.01 -4.02 -8.77
N LEU A 101 1.71 -5.13 -8.09
CA LEU A 101 0.56 -5.99 -8.40
C LEU A 101 -0.76 -5.56 -7.72
N GLY A 102 -0.74 -4.52 -6.88
CA GLY A 102 -1.91 -3.99 -6.16
C GLY A 102 -2.34 -4.78 -4.92
N TYR A 103 -1.49 -5.68 -4.42
CA TYR A 103 -1.74 -6.46 -3.20
C TYR A 103 -1.17 -5.80 -1.95
N GLY A 104 -0.36 -4.75 -2.11
CA GLY A 104 0.36 -4.10 -1.03
C GLY A 104 1.61 -4.84 -0.58
N PRO A 105 2.27 -4.36 0.49
CA PRO A 105 3.49 -4.95 0.98
C PRO A 105 3.21 -6.27 1.74
N LEU A 106 3.41 -7.38 1.06
CA LEU A 106 3.22 -8.72 1.62
C LEU A 106 4.55 -9.41 1.91
N SER A 107 4.61 -10.23 2.96
CA SER A 107 5.74 -11.13 3.16
C SER A 107 5.85 -12.12 1.99
N PRO A 108 7.02 -12.73 1.74
CA PRO A 108 7.21 -13.68 0.64
C PRO A 108 6.13 -14.76 0.58
N ALA A 109 5.84 -15.42 1.71
CA ALA A 109 4.81 -16.46 1.78
C ALA A 109 3.40 -15.94 1.44
N ARG A 110 3.02 -14.76 1.97
CA ARG A 110 1.69 -14.18 1.72
C ARG A 110 1.53 -13.71 0.28
N LEU A 111 2.62 -13.21 -0.32
CA LEU A 111 2.63 -12.85 -1.74
C LEU A 111 2.47 -14.09 -2.62
N LEU A 112 3.20 -15.17 -2.31
CA LEU A 112 3.07 -16.44 -3.04
C LEU A 112 1.64 -16.99 -2.98
N ASP A 113 1.04 -17.01 -1.78
CA ASP A 113 -0.36 -17.39 -1.60
C ASP A 113 -1.28 -16.52 -2.47
N ARG A 114 -1.10 -15.19 -2.43
CA ARG A 114 -1.95 -14.26 -3.16
C ARG A 114 -1.83 -14.40 -4.68
N VAL A 115 -0.61 -14.51 -5.20
CA VAL A 115 -0.33 -14.70 -6.63
C VAL A 115 -0.81 -16.06 -7.11
N SER A 116 -0.75 -17.11 -6.26
CA SER A 116 -1.28 -18.43 -6.61
C SER A 116 -2.79 -18.44 -6.84
N GLN A 117 -3.53 -17.59 -6.13
CA GLN A 117 -4.99 -17.45 -6.29
C GLN A 117 -5.40 -16.49 -7.41
N ASP A 118 -4.48 -15.65 -7.88
CA ASP A 118 -4.71 -14.73 -8.99
C ASP A 118 -4.10 -15.31 -10.27
N GLU A 119 -4.91 -16.05 -11.03
CA GLU A 119 -4.47 -16.76 -12.24
C GLU A 119 -4.29 -15.84 -13.47
N ARG A 120 -4.36 -14.51 -13.30
CA ARG A 120 -4.08 -13.58 -14.40
C ARG A 120 -2.64 -13.79 -14.90
N PRO A 121 -2.39 -13.81 -16.23
CA PRO A 121 -1.03 -13.93 -16.74
C PRO A 121 -0.13 -12.81 -16.21
N LEU A 122 1.04 -13.16 -15.66
CA LEU A 122 2.02 -12.20 -15.14
C LEU A 122 3.32 -12.27 -15.92
N LEU A 123 3.86 -11.10 -16.24
CA LEU A 123 5.18 -10.92 -16.84
C LEU A 123 6.00 -9.98 -15.97
N LEU A 124 7.07 -10.51 -15.37
CA LEU A 124 7.96 -9.80 -14.46
C LEU A 124 9.29 -9.45 -15.14
N LEU A 125 9.83 -8.28 -14.83
CA LEU A 125 11.22 -7.94 -15.12
C LEU A 125 12.02 -7.84 -13.82
N VAL A 126 13.15 -8.52 -13.75
CA VAL A 126 14.00 -8.54 -12.56
C VAL A 126 15.44 -8.18 -12.94
N PRO A 127 15.76 -6.89 -13.09
CA PRO A 127 17.13 -6.42 -13.27
C PRO A 127 17.98 -6.64 -12.01
N ASP A 128 19.30 -6.73 -12.21
CA ASP A 128 20.32 -6.77 -11.15
C ASP A 128 20.18 -7.88 -10.08
N LEU A 129 19.55 -9.03 -10.37
CA LEU A 129 19.37 -10.11 -9.37
C LEU A 129 20.68 -10.56 -8.71
N HIS A 130 21.77 -10.60 -9.49
CA HIS A 130 23.10 -10.95 -8.99
C HIS A 130 23.70 -9.96 -7.98
N ARG A 131 23.09 -8.78 -7.84
CA ARG A 131 23.46 -7.71 -6.90
C ARG A 131 22.43 -7.56 -5.79
N SER A 132 21.47 -8.49 -5.68
CA SER A 132 20.54 -8.51 -4.56
C SER A 132 21.27 -8.83 -3.25
N GLY A 133 20.62 -8.50 -2.14
CA GLY A 133 21.26 -8.53 -0.83
C GLY A 133 22.06 -7.26 -0.56
N ALA A 134 21.76 -6.60 0.54
CA ALA A 134 22.60 -5.53 1.09
C ALA A 134 23.43 -6.12 2.23
N VAL A 135 24.64 -5.57 2.49
CA VAL A 135 25.51 -5.92 3.64
C VAL A 135 26.33 -7.22 3.41
N PRO A 136 27.46 -7.50 4.12
CA PRO A 136 28.33 -8.63 3.79
C PRO A 136 27.60 -9.99 3.74
N ALA A 137 28.11 -10.87 2.88
CA ALA A 137 27.48 -12.13 2.48
C ALA A 137 27.40 -13.21 3.58
N ASP A 138 27.87 -12.94 4.80
CA ASP A 138 27.76 -13.80 5.97
C ASP A 138 26.42 -13.65 6.72
N LEU A 139 25.57 -12.71 6.28
CA LEU A 139 24.17 -12.60 6.70
C LEU A 139 23.27 -13.47 5.78
N PRO A 140 22.63 -14.55 6.27
CA PRO A 140 21.82 -15.44 5.44
C PRO A 140 20.67 -14.75 4.70
N ALA A 141 20.00 -13.78 5.34
CA ALA A 141 18.90 -13.02 4.74
C ALA A 141 19.34 -12.06 3.62
N ALA A 142 20.64 -11.75 3.56
CA ALA A 142 21.24 -10.87 2.56
C ALA A 142 21.92 -11.66 1.42
N ALA A 143 21.86 -12.98 1.40
CA ALA A 143 22.42 -13.76 0.31
C ALA A 143 21.45 -13.75 -0.90
N PRO A 144 21.93 -13.47 -2.14
CA PRO A 144 21.08 -13.55 -3.33
C PRO A 144 20.38 -14.89 -3.51
N ALA A 145 21.04 -15.99 -3.11
CA ALA A 145 20.48 -17.33 -3.17
C ALA A 145 19.22 -17.50 -2.31
N THR A 146 19.13 -16.80 -1.18
CA THR A 146 17.96 -16.84 -0.29
C THR A 146 16.74 -16.21 -0.95
N LEU A 147 16.90 -15.05 -1.61
CA LEU A 147 15.82 -14.44 -2.39
C LEU A 147 15.33 -15.36 -3.51
N VAL A 148 16.26 -16.02 -4.20
CA VAL A 148 15.93 -16.98 -5.26
C VAL A 148 15.12 -18.15 -4.71
N ALA A 149 15.60 -18.80 -3.65
CA ALA A 149 14.96 -19.99 -3.08
C ALA A 149 13.61 -19.69 -2.41
N ASP A 150 13.53 -18.61 -1.64
CA ASP A 150 12.35 -18.32 -0.82
C ASP A 150 11.22 -17.65 -1.61
N LEU A 151 11.51 -17.08 -2.78
CA LEU A 151 10.54 -16.29 -3.53
C LEU A 151 10.56 -16.52 -5.05
N LEU A 152 11.70 -16.32 -5.72
CA LEU A 152 11.71 -16.31 -7.19
C LEU A 152 11.46 -17.70 -7.80
N GLU A 153 12.05 -18.76 -7.24
CA GLU A 153 11.82 -20.14 -7.67
C GLU A 153 10.35 -20.58 -7.46
N PRO A 154 9.75 -20.38 -6.27
CA PRO A 154 8.31 -20.61 -6.07
C PRO A 154 7.43 -19.83 -7.05
N LEU A 155 7.70 -18.55 -7.30
CA LEU A 155 6.96 -17.76 -8.29
C LEU A 155 7.05 -18.34 -9.71
N LEU A 156 8.24 -18.75 -10.13
CA LEU A 156 8.48 -19.35 -11.46
C LEU A 156 7.84 -20.73 -11.63
N SER A 157 7.50 -21.40 -10.53
CA SER A 157 6.75 -22.67 -10.56
C SER A 157 5.28 -22.47 -10.98
N LEU A 158 4.73 -21.27 -10.78
CA LEU A 158 3.35 -20.95 -11.12
C LEU A 158 3.12 -20.94 -12.64
N PRO A 159 1.98 -21.48 -13.12
CA PRO A 159 1.75 -21.67 -14.55
C PRO A 159 1.54 -20.39 -15.35
N HIS A 160 0.97 -19.38 -14.72
CA HIS A 160 0.60 -18.09 -15.29
C HIS A 160 1.71 -17.04 -15.23
N LEU A 161 2.85 -17.34 -14.58
CA LEU A 161 3.95 -16.39 -14.38
C LEU A 161 5.11 -16.63 -15.35
N ARG A 162 5.61 -15.54 -15.93
CA ARG A 162 6.86 -15.50 -16.71
C ARG A 162 7.75 -14.39 -16.20
N ALA A 163 9.07 -14.58 -16.25
CA ALA A 163 10.02 -13.56 -15.83
C ALA A 163 11.23 -13.45 -16.75
N ALA A 164 11.62 -12.21 -17.07
CA ALA A 164 12.92 -11.91 -17.65
C ALA A 164 13.85 -11.39 -16.54
N VAL A 165 14.94 -12.12 -16.28
CA VAL A 165 15.82 -11.90 -15.14
C VAL A 165 17.22 -11.58 -15.62
N GLU A 166 17.75 -10.44 -15.18
CA GLU A 166 19.15 -10.09 -15.38
C GLU A 166 20.02 -10.78 -14.34
N ILE A 167 21.01 -11.54 -14.81
CA ILE A 167 22.00 -12.16 -13.96
C ILE A 167 23.42 -11.81 -14.43
N GLY A 168 24.34 -11.82 -13.48
CA GLY A 168 25.78 -11.80 -13.76
C GLY A 168 26.30 -13.23 -13.95
N ASP A 169 27.60 -13.42 -13.71
CA ASP A 169 28.28 -14.72 -13.84
C ASP A 169 28.06 -15.64 -12.62
N SER A 170 27.13 -15.31 -11.72
CA SER A 170 26.96 -15.93 -10.40
C SER A 170 26.26 -17.30 -10.41
N GLY A 171 25.64 -17.71 -11.51
CA GLY A 171 24.97 -19.01 -11.62
C GLY A 171 23.76 -19.19 -10.68
N LEU A 172 23.17 -18.09 -10.20
CA LEU A 172 22.08 -18.12 -9.20
C LEU A 172 20.81 -18.84 -9.66
N LEU A 173 20.52 -18.81 -10.95
CA LEU A 173 19.39 -19.52 -11.56
C LEU A 173 19.91 -20.53 -12.58
N PRO A 174 19.30 -21.73 -12.65
CA PRO A 174 19.72 -22.76 -13.60
C PRO A 174 19.54 -22.26 -15.04
N ALA A 175 20.56 -22.47 -15.86
CA ALA A 175 20.47 -22.24 -17.31
C ALA A 175 19.54 -23.28 -17.97
N ASP A 176 19.51 -24.49 -17.42
CA ASP A 176 18.75 -25.61 -17.93
C ASP A 176 17.25 -25.34 -17.73
N GLY A 177 16.54 -25.15 -18.84
CA GLY A 177 15.11 -24.84 -18.81
C GLY A 177 14.77 -23.34 -18.90
N ALA A 178 15.74 -22.46 -19.17
CA ALA A 178 15.52 -21.05 -19.46
C ALA A 178 15.77 -20.70 -20.95
N GLU A 179 15.10 -19.66 -21.45
CA GLU A 179 15.52 -18.94 -22.65
C GLU A 179 16.74 -18.09 -22.29
N ILE A 180 17.81 -18.11 -23.09
CA ILE A 180 19.03 -17.34 -22.81
C ILE A 180 19.22 -16.25 -23.84
N ILE A 181 19.38 -15.01 -23.36
CA ILE A 181 19.77 -13.85 -24.14
C ILE A 181 21.14 -13.39 -23.63
N ASP A 182 22.18 -13.60 -24.42
CA ASP A 182 23.55 -13.23 -24.06
C ASP A 182 23.99 -11.99 -24.86
N LEU A 183 24.32 -10.91 -24.13
CA LEU A 183 24.84 -9.67 -24.71
C LEU A 183 26.38 -9.64 -24.82
N GLY A 184 27.06 -10.74 -24.48
CA GLY A 184 28.50 -10.91 -24.64
C GLY A 184 29.35 -10.09 -23.66
N ARG A 185 30.67 -10.05 -23.92
CA ARG A 185 31.63 -9.24 -23.15
C ARG A 185 31.50 -7.77 -23.56
N GLY A 186 31.05 -6.92 -22.64
CA GLY A 186 31.04 -5.47 -22.82
C GLY A 186 32.44 -4.93 -23.15
N ARG A 187 32.50 -3.76 -23.81
CA ARG A 187 33.76 -3.01 -23.98
C ARG A 187 34.38 -2.83 -22.60
N THR A 188 35.60 -3.35 -22.41
CA THR A 188 36.43 -3.03 -21.25
C THR A 188 36.59 -1.52 -21.21
N ALA A 189 35.86 -0.84 -20.32
CA ALA A 189 36.32 0.45 -19.84
C ALA A 189 37.72 0.21 -19.26
N ALA A 190 38.70 1.01 -19.68
CA ALA A 190 40.02 1.00 -19.06
C ALA A 190 39.85 1.11 -17.53
N PRO A 191 40.70 0.47 -16.71
CA PRO A 191 40.64 0.56 -15.26
C PRO A 191 40.98 1.99 -14.84
N GLY A 192 39.99 2.87 -14.93
CA GLY A 192 39.98 4.15 -14.25
C GLY A 192 39.60 3.87 -12.81
N ASP A 193 40.46 4.33 -11.91
CA ASP A 193 40.42 4.23 -10.45
C ASP A 193 39.19 4.96 -9.86
N ARG A 194 37.98 4.59 -10.31
CA ARG A 194 36.75 4.91 -9.57
C ARG A 194 36.81 4.05 -8.32
N ALA A 195 37.38 4.60 -7.26
CA ALA A 195 37.31 4.03 -5.92
C ALA A 195 35.87 3.55 -5.70
N ASN A 196 35.67 2.23 -5.67
CA ASN A 196 34.35 1.67 -5.44
C ASN A 196 33.99 2.01 -3.98
N PRO A 197 33.03 2.93 -3.71
CA PRO A 197 32.74 3.39 -2.36
C PRO A 197 32.28 2.26 -1.43
N GLY A 198 31.86 1.11 -1.98
CA GLY A 198 31.60 -0.11 -1.20
C GLY A 198 32.85 -0.73 -0.53
N LYS A 199 34.07 -0.32 -0.94
CA LYS A 199 35.34 -0.80 -0.35
C LYS A 199 35.91 0.12 0.73
N SER A 200 35.35 1.31 0.93
CA SER A 200 35.80 2.25 1.96
C SER A 200 35.62 1.68 3.37
N THR A 201 36.52 2.04 4.27
CA THR A 201 36.46 1.62 5.68
C THR A 201 35.42 2.42 6.46
N PHE A 202 34.99 1.90 7.62
CA PHE A 202 34.06 2.62 8.49
C PHE A 202 34.61 3.99 8.91
N ALA A 203 35.89 4.05 9.31
CA ALA A 203 36.54 5.29 9.75
C ALA A 203 36.62 6.35 8.63
N GLU A 204 36.92 5.94 7.40
CA GLU A 204 36.93 6.83 6.23
C GLU A 204 35.54 7.42 5.98
N LEU A 205 34.49 6.59 5.96
CA LEU A 205 33.13 7.05 5.73
C LEU A 205 32.64 7.93 6.90
N ALA A 206 32.91 7.55 8.14
CA ALA A 206 32.55 8.32 9.33
C ALA A 206 33.20 9.71 9.33
N ALA A 207 34.46 9.83 8.91
CA ALA A 207 35.16 11.11 8.80
C ALA A 207 34.53 12.08 7.77
N THR A 208 33.74 11.57 6.83
CA THR A 208 33.01 12.41 5.86
C THR A 208 31.67 12.94 6.37
N VAL A 209 31.19 12.46 7.52
CA VAL A 209 29.90 12.89 8.08
C VAL A 209 30.08 14.22 8.82
N PRO A 210 29.37 15.29 8.43
CA PRO A 210 29.41 16.56 9.16
C PRO A 210 28.91 16.40 10.59
N HIS A 211 29.25 17.34 11.47
CA HIS A 211 28.80 17.34 12.85
C HIS A 211 28.08 18.65 13.18
N THR A 212 27.04 18.57 14.00
CA THR A 212 26.33 19.74 14.54
C THR A 212 27.22 20.50 15.53
N HIS A 213 26.80 21.69 15.92
CA HIS A 213 27.54 22.52 16.89
C HIS A 213 27.77 21.81 18.24
N ASP A 214 26.86 20.91 18.62
CA ASP A 214 26.94 20.10 19.85
C ASP A 214 27.78 18.81 19.67
N GLY A 215 28.47 18.66 18.54
CA GLY A 215 29.37 17.54 18.27
C GLY A 215 28.67 16.22 17.90
N ARG A 216 27.38 16.24 17.53
CA ARG A 216 26.66 15.04 17.06
C ARG A 216 26.74 14.90 15.53
N PRO A 217 26.76 13.68 14.97
CA PRO A 217 26.71 13.51 13.52
C PRO A 217 25.46 14.18 12.90
N ASP A 218 25.65 14.92 11.82
CA ASP A 218 24.60 15.53 11.01
C ASP A 218 24.37 14.71 9.74
N TRP A 219 23.52 13.69 9.87
CA TRP A 219 23.19 12.78 8.79
C TRP A 219 22.40 13.42 7.65
N ALA A 220 21.70 14.54 7.91
CA ALA A 220 20.97 15.25 6.88
C ALA A 220 21.89 15.91 5.84
N GLN A 221 23.13 16.22 6.23
CA GLN A 221 24.18 16.80 5.38
C GLN A 221 25.25 15.77 4.98
N ALA A 222 25.09 14.50 5.36
CA ALA A 222 26.07 13.47 5.04
C ALA A 222 26.09 13.14 3.54
N PRO A 223 27.27 12.90 2.95
CA PRO A 223 27.37 12.58 1.53
C PRO A 223 26.76 11.20 1.22
N ALA A 224 26.15 11.05 0.04
CA ALA A 224 25.44 9.83 -0.36
C ALA A 224 26.27 8.52 -0.19
N PRO A 225 27.59 8.48 -0.48
CA PRO A 225 28.40 7.29 -0.18
C PRO A 225 28.41 6.89 1.30
N ALA A 226 28.46 7.85 2.23
CA ALA A 226 28.40 7.56 3.66
C ALA A 226 27.04 6.97 4.05
N LEU A 227 25.94 7.61 3.63
CA LEU A 227 24.58 7.13 3.92
C LEU A 227 24.30 5.72 3.37
N ARG A 228 24.88 5.39 2.20
CA ARG A 228 24.70 4.10 1.53
C ARG A 228 25.57 2.99 2.11
N HIS A 229 26.82 3.28 2.45
CA HIS A 229 27.82 2.23 2.70
C HIS A 229 28.33 2.15 4.13
N ILE A 230 28.08 3.14 5.00
CA ILE A 230 28.70 3.16 6.34
C ILE A 230 28.27 1.99 7.22
N LEU A 231 27.02 1.53 7.13
CA LEU A 231 26.54 0.36 7.87
C LEU A 231 27.20 -0.94 7.39
N ALA A 232 27.33 -1.11 6.07
CA ALA A 232 28.03 -2.25 5.50
C ALA A 232 29.54 -2.23 5.80
N ALA A 233 30.13 -1.05 5.97
CA ALA A 233 31.50 -0.90 6.44
C ALA A 233 31.61 -1.22 7.94
N ALA A 234 30.67 -0.75 8.77
CA ALA A 234 30.62 -1.04 10.21
C ALA A 234 30.52 -2.54 10.50
N LEU A 235 29.75 -3.28 9.71
CA LEU A 235 29.58 -4.73 9.86
C LEU A 235 30.83 -5.55 9.50
N ARG A 236 31.80 -4.95 8.81
CA ARG A 236 33.10 -5.58 8.51
C ARG A 236 34.18 -5.21 9.53
N THR A 237 33.88 -4.28 10.44
CA THR A 237 34.83 -3.84 11.46
C THR A 237 34.96 -4.92 12.53
N ASP A 238 36.21 -5.23 12.90
CA ASP A 238 36.52 -6.11 14.03
C ASP A 238 36.50 -5.31 15.34
N ASP A 239 35.31 -4.88 15.78
CA ASP A 239 35.09 -4.06 16.98
C ASP A 239 33.99 -4.59 17.90
N GLU A 240 33.73 -5.90 17.84
CA GLU A 240 32.63 -6.57 18.56
C GLU A 240 31.26 -5.91 18.31
N GLY A 241 31.06 -5.28 17.14
CA GLY A 241 29.82 -4.65 16.72
C GLY A 241 29.56 -3.28 17.36
N ALA A 242 30.58 -2.63 17.92
CA ALA A 242 30.44 -1.31 18.55
C ALA A 242 29.98 -0.24 17.55
N ALA A 243 30.58 -0.19 16.35
CA ALA A 243 30.19 0.72 15.28
C ALA A 243 28.72 0.52 14.86
N VAL A 244 28.29 -0.74 14.73
CA VAL A 244 26.90 -1.08 14.37
C VAL A 244 25.94 -0.61 15.45
N ARG A 245 26.22 -0.92 16.73
CA ARG A 245 25.39 -0.46 17.85
C ARG A 245 25.31 1.08 17.90
N SER A 246 26.40 1.78 17.64
CA SER A 246 26.43 3.24 17.59
C SER A 246 25.52 3.80 16.50
N LEU A 247 25.56 3.21 15.30
CA LEU A 247 24.70 3.62 14.19
C LEU A 247 23.22 3.32 14.48
N LEU A 248 22.90 2.13 15.00
CA LEU A 248 21.52 1.73 15.30
C LEU A 248 20.90 2.50 16.48
N ALA A 249 21.72 3.05 17.37
CA ALA A 249 21.27 3.89 18.46
C ALA A 249 21.07 5.36 18.07
N ASP A 250 21.45 5.78 16.85
CA ASP A 250 21.34 7.16 16.38
C ASP A 250 20.07 7.35 15.52
N PRO A 251 19.03 8.05 16.02
CA PRO A 251 17.80 8.30 15.27
C PRO A 251 18.02 9.09 13.97
N GLY A 252 19.06 9.93 13.91
CA GLY A 252 19.44 10.63 12.69
C GLY A 252 19.93 9.62 11.63
N PHE A 253 20.72 8.63 12.02
CA PHE A 253 21.13 7.58 11.09
C PHE A 253 19.92 6.75 10.62
N LEU A 254 18.98 6.41 11.52
CA LEU A 254 17.77 5.67 11.13
C LEU A 254 16.94 6.45 10.08
N ALA A 255 16.87 7.78 10.23
CA ALA A 255 16.10 8.67 9.35
C ALA A 255 16.78 8.98 8.01
N HIS A 256 18.07 8.70 7.83
CA HIS A 256 18.82 9.10 6.62
C HIS A 256 19.64 7.97 5.97
N GLY A 257 20.03 6.96 6.74
CA GLY A 257 20.81 5.82 6.28
C GLY A 257 20.04 4.92 5.33
N SER A 258 20.76 4.05 4.62
CA SER A 258 20.18 3.10 3.66
C SER A 258 19.11 2.21 4.30
N ALA A 259 17.86 2.35 3.84
CA ALA A 259 16.71 1.59 4.31
C ALA A 259 16.85 0.09 4.06
N THR A 260 17.39 -0.29 2.90
CA THR A 260 17.60 -1.69 2.52
C THR A 260 18.70 -2.32 3.37
N ALA A 261 19.80 -1.60 3.61
CA ALA A 261 20.86 -2.07 4.49
C ALA A 261 20.37 -2.23 5.94
N LEU A 262 19.65 -1.25 6.47
CA LEU A 262 19.06 -1.33 7.81
C LEU A 262 18.05 -2.48 7.92
N THR A 263 17.22 -2.71 6.89
CA THR A 263 16.27 -3.83 6.86
C THR A 263 16.99 -5.18 6.87
N ALA A 264 18.05 -5.34 6.07
CA ALA A 264 18.86 -6.56 6.08
C ALA A 264 19.57 -6.78 7.42
N THR A 265 20.16 -5.73 8.01
CA THR A 265 20.82 -5.80 9.33
C THR A 265 19.83 -6.15 10.44
N LEU A 266 18.64 -5.53 10.44
CA LEU A 266 17.60 -5.77 11.45
C LEU A 266 16.79 -7.06 11.21
N ALA A 267 17.06 -7.80 10.14
CA ALA A 267 16.55 -9.16 9.98
C ALA A 267 17.38 -10.19 10.78
N ASP A 268 18.65 -9.90 11.09
CA ASP A 268 19.50 -10.81 11.85
C ASP A 268 19.32 -10.65 13.36
N GLU A 269 18.74 -11.66 14.01
CA GLU A 269 18.50 -11.67 15.46
C GLU A 269 19.78 -11.70 16.30
N ARG A 270 20.92 -12.11 15.71
CA ARG A 270 22.22 -12.15 16.39
C ARG A 270 22.78 -10.76 16.65
N ILE A 271 22.36 -9.75 15.88
CA ILE A 271 22.81 -8.36 16.03
C ILE A 271 22.05 -7.70 17.19
N PRO A 272 22.73 -7.25 18.26
CA PRO A 272 22.07 -6.53 19.36
C PRO A 272 21.51 -5.19 18.90
N VAL A 273 20.27 -4.88 19.29
CA VAL A 273 19.57 -3.65 18.93
C VAL A 273 19.05 -2.93 20.17
N PRO A 274 18.99 -1.58 20.18
CA PRO A 274 18.44 -0.82 21.29
C PRO A 274 16.90 -0.92 21.34
N GLY A 275 16.35 -1.00 22.55
CA GLY A 275 14.91 -0.91 22.80
C GLY A 275 14.09 -1.90 21.96
N GLN A 276 13.00 -1.40 21.38
CA GLN A 276 12.10 -2.15 20.50
C GLN A 276 12.37 -1.84 19.01
N LEU A 277 13.58 -1.38 18.65
CA LEU A 277 13.90 -0.93 17.29
C LEU A 277 13.54 -1.96 16.21
N ARG A 278 13.77 -3.25 16.45
CA ARG A 278 13.43 -4.30 15.48
C ARG A 278 11.93 -4.36 15.18
N GLN A 279 11.09 -4.20 16.20
CA GLN A 279 9.64 -4.19 16.06
C GLN A 279 9.16 -2.93 15.34
N VAL A 280 9.69 -1.76 15.73
CA VAL A 280 9.39 -0.47 15.08
C VAL A 280 9.79 -0.52 13.62
N TRP A 281 11.01 -0.98 13.33
CA TRP A 281 11.52 -1.07 11.97
C TRP A 281 10.72 -2.04 11.13
N LYS A 282 10.40 -3.24 11.64
CA LYS A 282 9.59 -4.22 10.90
C LYS A 282 8.24 -3.65 10.44
N ARG A 283 7.64 -2.75 11.21
CA ARG A 283 6.38 -2.08 10.84
C ARG A 283 6.56 -0.99 9.80
N ALA A 284 7.64 -0.22 9.87
CA ALA A 284 7.90 0.88 8.93
C ALA A 284 8.63 0.44 7.65
N ALA A 285 9.40 -0.65 7.71
CA ALA A 285 10.32 -1.10 6.65
C ALA A 285 9.66 -1.22 5.27
N PRO A 286 8.42 -1.73 5.14
CA PRO A 286 7.75 -1.76 3.85
C PRO A 286 7.68 -0.38 3.19
N GLU A 287 7.22 0.64 3.91
CA GLU A 287 7.08 2.00 3.36
C GLU A 287 8.44 2.67 3.18
N LEU A 288 9.35 2.43 4.12
CA LEU A 288 10.71 2.98 4.11
C LEU A 288 11.59 2.47 2.95
N THR A 289 11.23 1.33 2.35
CA THR A 289 11.98 0.71 1.24
C THR A 289 11.29 0.89 -0.11
N ALA A 290 9.99 1.20 -0.13
CA ALA A 290 9.21 1.43 -1.34
C ALA A 290 9.42 2.82 -1.95
N HIS A 291 9.55 3.84 -1.11
CA HIS A 291 9.60 5.23 -1.58
C HIS A 291 11.00 5.83 -1.46
N HIS A 292 11.33 6.71 -2.40
CA HIS A 292 12.34 7.75 -2.18
C HIS A 292 11.75 8.84 -1.27
N ALA A 293 11.25 8.42 -0.10
CA ALA A 293 10.69 9.31 0.90
C ALA A 293 11.73 10.37 1.24
N ASP A 294 11.29 11.62 1.32
CA ASP A 294 12.18 12.64 1.88
C ASP A 294 12.47 12.31 3.35
N SER A 295 13.49 12.95 3.91
CA SER A 295 13.92 12.64 5.27
C SER A 295 12.86 12.98 6.34
N ALA A 296 11.96 13.92 6.06
CA ALA A 296 10.89 14.28 6.99
C ALA A 296 9.76 13.24 6.98
N GLU A 297 9.36 12.76 5.80
CA GLU A 297 8.41 11.65 5.65
C GLU A 297 8.95 10.38 6.29
N ARG A 298 10.22 10.06 6.04
CA ARG A 298 10.90 8.94 6.67
C ARG A 298 10.90 9.01 8.20
N ALA A 299 11.17 10.19 8.76
CA ALA A 299 11.06 10.41 10.19
C ALA A 299 9.61 10.28 10.69
N ALA A 300 8.62 10.75 9.92
CA ALA A 300 7.20 10.61 10.26
C ALA A 300 6.74 9.14 10.27
N LEU A 301 7.16 8.33 9.30
CA LEU A 301 6.93 6.88 9.25
C LEU A 301 7.55 6.15 10.43
N LEU A 302 8.83 6.42 10.73
CA LEU A 302 9.51 5.84 11.89
C LEU A 302 8.84 6.25 13.20
N HIS A 303 8.46 7.52 13.33
CA HIS A 303 7.73 8.01 14.50
C HIS A 303 6.37 7.29 14.63
N ALA A 304 5.62 7.16 13.54
CA ALA A 304 4.34 6.45 13.54
C ALA A 304 4.47 4.99 13.97
N ALA A 305 5.52 4.30 13.56
CA ALA A 305 5.79 2.93 13.98
C ALA A 305 6.27 2.82 15.44
N ALA A 306 6.95 3.86 15.94
CA ALA A 306 7.45 3.93 17.32
C ALA A 306 6.35 4.25 18.34
N VAL A 307 5.38 5.09 17.96
CA VAL A 307 4.25 5.47 18.83
C VAL A 307 3.51 4.20 19.29
N GLY A 308 3.28 4.09 20.60
CA GLY A 308 2.65 2.91 21.22
C GLY A 308 3.54 1.67 21.31
N THR A 309 4.83 1.78 20.96
CA THR A 309 5.77 0.64 20.90
C THR A 309 7.09 0.92 21.62
N ASP A 310 7.73 2.05 21.30
CA ASP A 310 9.00 2.48 21.89
C ASP A 310 8.91 3.95 22.29
N ALA A 311 8.70 4.21 23.57
CA ALA A 311 8.51 5.57 24.09
C ALA A 311 9.75 6.45 23.93
N ALA A 312 10.94 5.88 24.09
CA ALA A 312 12.18 6.64 23.96
C ALA A 312 12.37 7.08 22.50
N LEU A 313 12.29 6.15 21.56
CA LEU A 313 12.43 6.43 20.13
C LEU A 313 11.34 7.39 19.64
N THR A 314 10.12 7.28 20.17
CA THR A 314 9.02 8.21 19.88
C THR A 314 9.41 9.66 20.22
N GLU A 315 9.89 9.92 21.44
CA GLU A 315 10.28 11.28 21.83
C GLU A 315 11.43 11.83 21.00
N TYR A 316 12.40 10.98 20.64
CA TYR A 316 13.51 11.39 19.78
C TYR A 316 13.07 11.76 18.36
N LEU A 317 12.16 10.99 17.76
CA LEU A 317 11.70 11.20 16.38
C LEU A 317 10.64 12.29 16.24
N ARG A 318 9.90 12.60 17.32
CA ARG A 318 8.82 13.60 17.34
C ARG A 318 9.18 14.93 16.67
N PRO A 319 10.30 15.62 17.00
CA PRO A 319 10.63 16.89 16.38
C PRO A 319 11.02 16.78 14.90
N LEU A 320 11.50 15.62 14.44
CA LEU A 320 11.80 15.37 13.02
C LEU A 320 10.51 15.10 12.24
N ALA A 321 9.62 14.28 12.78
CA ALA A 321 8.33 13.95 12.20
C ALA A 321 7.42 15.19 12.04
N GLN A 322 7.41 16.10 13.02
CA GLN A 322 6.58 17.32 12.98
C GLN A 322 6.97 18.33 11.89
N ARG A 323 8.13 18.15 11.24
CA ARG A 323 8.53 18.95 10.07
C ARG A 323 7.74 18.54 8.82
N HIS A 324 7.25 17.32 8.78
CA HIS A 324 6.40 16.82 7.71
C HIS A 324 4.97 17.36 7.85
N TRP A 325 4.16 17.24 6.79
CA TRP A 325 2.77 17.70 6.79
C TRP A 325 1.82 16.75 7.55
N TRP A 326 2.31 15.60 8.00
CA TRP A 326 1.58 14.71 8.89
C TRP A 326 2.49 14.12 9.96
N SER A 327 1.92 13.75 11.11
CA SER A 327 2.63 13.01 12.15
C SER A 327 1.65 12.16 12.96
N ALA A 328 2.09 11.01 13.46
CA ALA A 328 1.27 10.20 14.36
C ALA A 328 0.98 10.95 15.67
N ALA A 329 -0.28 10.92 16.11
CA ALA A 329 -0.71 11.48 17.39
C ALA A 329 -0.64 10.42 18.50
N TRP A 330 -1.18 9.23 18.24
CA TRP A 330 -1.16 8.08 19.14
C TRP A 330 -1.44 6.79 18.36
N ALA A 331 -1.16 5.64 18.99
CA ALA A 331 -1.42 4.31 18.45
C ALA A 331 -1.89 3.36 19.56
N ARG A 332 -2.75 2.42 19.19
CA ARG A 332 -3.34 1.36 20.02
C ARG A 332 -3.27 0.03 19.27
N PRO A 333 -2.07 -0.58 19.13
CA PRO A 333 -1.90 -1.87 18.45
C PRO A 333 -2.66 -3.02 19.12
N GLU A 334 -3.07 -2.85 20.38
CA GLU A 334 -3.87 -3.80 21.16
C GLU A 334 -5.37 -3.75 20.85
N LEU A 335 -5.83 -2.82 20.00
CA LEU A 335 -7.23 -2.62 19.65
C LEU A 335 -7.47 -2.88 18.15
N PRO A 336 -7.65 -4.13 17.71
CA PRO A 336 -8.14 -4.43 16.37
C PRO A 336 -9.52 -3.80 16.15
N VAL A 337 -9.71 -3.13 15.01
CA VAL A 337 -10.94 -2.42 14.69
C VAL A 337 -11.49 -2.93 13.36
N GLY A 338 -12.73 -3.45 13.40
CA GLY A 338 -13.49 -3.83 12.21
C GLY A 338 -14.26 -2.65 11.61
N ALA A 339 -14.78 -1.75 12.44
CA ALA A 339 -15.51 -0.56 12.01
C ALA A 339 -15.23 0.63 12.94
N LEU A 340 -15.21 1.85 12.39
CA LEU A 340 -15.10 3.08 13.18
C LEU A 340 -15.83 4.25 12.51
N ALA A 341 -16.28 5.21 13.33
CA ALA A 341 -16.83 6.47 12.87
C ALA A 341 -16.74 7.55 13.97
N PRO A 342 -16.59 8.84 13.62
CA PRO A 342 -16.78 9.93 14.57
C PRO A 342 -18.22 9.95 15.06
N VAL A 343 -18.44 10.32 16.33
CA VAL A 343 -19.80 10.41 16.88
C VAL A 343 -20.40 11.78 16.54
N PRO A 344 -21.57 11.85 15.89
CA PRO A 344 -22.26 13.11 15.63
C PRO A 344 -22.54 13.90 16.91
N GLY A 345 -22.31 15.21 16.86
CA GLY A 345 -22.47 16.11 18.01
C GLY A 345 -21.37 16.03 19.08
N GLU A 346 -20.50 15.00 19.07
CA GLU A 346 -19.45 14.81 20.09
C GLU A 346 -18.03 14.86 19.49
N LYS A 347 -17.48 16.08 19.36
CA LYS A 347 -16.17 16.34 18.73
C LYS A 347 -14.98 15.51 19.27
N ARG A 348 -15.08 15.01 20.51
CA ARG A 348 -14.01 14.26 21.19
C ARG A 348 -14.28 12.76 21.32
N ARG A 349 -15.28 12.23 20.61
CA ARG A 349 -15.62 10.81 20.65
C ARG A 349 -15.50 10.15 19.29
N LEU A 350 -14.82 9.00 19.32
CA LEU A 350 -14.77 8.06 18.21
C LEU A 350 -15.50 6.78 18.63
N LEU A 351 -16.41 6.29 17.80
CA LEU A 351 -17.00 4.98 17.97
C LEU A 351 -16.14 3.94 17.25
N THR A 352 -15.92 2.81 17.92
CA THR A 352 -15.13 1.69 17.40
C THR A 352 -15.86 0.39 17.67
N ALA A 353 -15.83 -0.52 16.70
CA ALA A 353 -16.26 -1.89 16.86
C ALA A 353 -15.09 -2.83 16.57
N ASP A 354 -14.83 -3.77 17.47
CA ASP A 354 -13.83 -4.82 17.21
C ASP A 354 -14.44 -5.99 16.43
N VAL A 355 -13.56 -6.87 15.94
CA VAL A 355 -13.93 -8.08 15.19
C VAL A 355 -14.72 -9.11 16.00
N THR A 356 -14.89 -8.91 17.31
CA THR A 356 -15.74 -9.78 18.16
C THR A 356 -17.15 -9.21 18.32
N GLY A 357 -17.39 -8.02 17.77
CA GLY A 357 -18.65 -7.30 17.86
C GLY A 357 -18.72 -6.32 19.02
N ARG A 358 -17.66 -6.10 19.80
CA ARG A 358 -17.74 -5.19 20.94
C ARG A 358 -17.64 -3.73 20.48
N ILE A 359 -18.63 -2.93 20.87
CA ILE A 359 -18.71 -1.51 20.53
C ILE A 359 -18.23 -0.66 21.72
N ARG A 360 -17.35 0.30 21.45
CA ARG A 360 -16.79 1.21 22.45
C ARG A 360 -16.69 2.62 21.91
N THR A 361 -16.82 3.59 22.79
CA THR A 361 -16.42 4.97 22.52
C THR A 361 -15.02 5.22 23.07
N CYS A 362 -14.21 5.93 22.28
CA CYS A 362 -12.84 6.30 22.60
C CYS A 362 -12.68 7.82 22.54
N ASP A 363 -11.80 8.38 23.37
CA ASP A 363 -11.38 9.79 23.23
C ASP A 363 -10.51 9.96 21.98
N THR A 364 -10.82 10.96 21.16
CA THR A 364 -10.14 11.20 19.88
C THR A 364 -8.68 11.60 20.04
N ASP A 365 -8.32 12.30 21.11
CA ASP A 365 -6.97 12.83 21.32
C ASP A 365 -5.99 11.79 21.89
N THR A 366 -6.52 10.75 22.53
CA THR A 366 -5.70 9.76 23.25
C THR A 366 -5.96 8.32 22.82
N GLY A 367 -7.07 8.04 22.15
CA GLY A 367 -7.52 6.66 21.87
C GLY A 367 -7.89 5.87 23.12
N ALA A 368 -8.05 6.53 24.27
CA ALA A 368 -8.42 5.87 25.52
C ALA A 368 -9.92 5.52 25.50
N ALA A 369 -10.26 4.33 25.99
CA ALA A 369 -11.65 3.91 26.11
C ALA A 369 -12.40 4.84 27.09
N ALA A 370 -13.56 5.31 26.65
CA ALA A 370 -14.40 6.25 27.38
C ALA A 370 -15.73 5.62 27.83
N GLY A 371 -16.24 4.66 27.08
CA GLY A 371 -17.51 3.99 27.35
C GLY A 371 -17.66 2.74 26.50
N ALA A 372 -18.64 1.92 26.86
CA ALA A 372 -19.06 0.76 26.08
C ALA A 372 -20.55 0.89 25.79
N THR A 373 -20.94 0.53 24.57
CA THR A 373 -22.35 0.47 24.15
C THR A 373 -22.73 -1.01 24.04
N GLY A 374 -24.01 -1.32 24.28
CA GLY A 374 -24.54 -2.67 24.01
C GLY A 374 -24.34 -3.03 22.54
N SER A 375 -24.04 -4.30 22.26
CA SER A 375 -23.88 -4.80 20.90
C SER A 375 -24.74 -6.03 20.69
N PRO A 376 -25.32 -6.24 19.48
CA PRO A 376 -26.03 -7.46 19.17
C PRO A 376 -25.12 -8.67 19.37
N PRO A 377 -25.61 -9.76 20.00
CA PRO A 377 -24.81 -10.97 20.16
C PRO A 377 -24.40 -11.50 18.78
N SER A 378 -23.17 -12.01 18.68
CA SER A 378 -22.57 -12.58 17.46
C SER A 378 -22.35 -11.65 16.26
N ALA A 379 -22.68 -10.35 16.35
CA ALA A 379 -22.35 -9.41 15.29
C ALA A 379 -20.82 -9.32 15.06
N ARG A 380 -20.44 -9.11 13.80
CA ARG A 380 -19.08 -8.89 13.30
C ARG A 380 -19.08 -7.64 12.43
N PRO A 381 -19.16 -6.45 13.04
CA PRO A 381 -19.31 -5.21 12.29
C PRO A 381 -18.08 -4.92 11.44
N VAL A 382 -18.30 -4.69 10.14
CA VAL A 382 -17.29 -4.24 9.17
C VAL A 382 -17.46 -2.77 8.80
N SER A 383 -18.62 -2.17 9.11
CA SER A 383 -18.83 -0.72 9.01
C SER A 383 -19.91 -0.25 10.00
N VAL A 384 -19.90 1.06 10.32
CA VAL A 384 -20.84 1.70 11.22
C VAL A 384 -21.23 3.10 10.71
N ALA A 385 -22.52 3.40 10.77
CA ALA A 385 -23.08 4.73 10.51
C ALA A 385 -23.82 5.21 11.77
N PRO A 386 -23.17 6.00 12.64
CA PRO A 386 -23.79 6.50 13.85
C PRO A 386 -24.76 7.65 13.55
N ARG A 387 -25.94 7.61 14.16
CA ARG A 387 -26.80 8.79 14.34
C ARG A 387 -26.32 9.60 15.55
N ASP A 388 -25.96 8.89 16.62
CA ASP A 388 -25.38 9.42 17.85
C ASP A 388 -24.53 8.32 18.55
N ALA A 389 -24.14 8.54 19.82
CA ALA A 389 -23.31 7.60 20.58
C ALA A 389 -23.98 6.25 20.90
N HIS A 390 -25.31 6.19 20.85
CA HIS A 390 -26.11 5.05 21.31
C HIS A 390 -27.03 4.48 20.23
N SER A 391 -27.31 5.24 19.17
CA SER A 391 -28.13 4.86 18.03
C SER A 391 -27.32 4.87 16.74
N MET A 392 -27.23 3.73 16.05
CA MET A 392 -26.40 3.53 14.86
C MET A 392 -26.88 2.35 14.00
N LEU A 393 -26.51 2.37 12.72
CA LEU A 393 -26.56 1.20 11.85
C LEU A 393 -25.19 0.54 11.81
N LEU A 394 -25.17 -0.79 11.88
CA LEU A 394 -23.99 -1.61 11.67
C LEU A 394 -24.17 -2.41 10.39
N LEU A 395 -23.09 -2.54 9.61
CA LEU A 395 -22.99 -3.54 8.56
C LEU A 395 -22.19 -4.72 9.11
N ASP A 396 -22.81 -5.88 9.16
CA ASP A 396 -22.17 -7.14 9.54
C ASP A 396 -21.39 -7.75 8.36
N GLU A 397 -20.37 -8.57 8.64
CA GLU A 397 -19.57 -9.26 7.61
C GLU A 397 -20.41 -10.16 6.66
N THR A 398 -21.61 -10.56 7.09
CA THR A 398 -22.58 -11.32 6.27
C THR A 398 -23.35 -10.47 5.26
N GLY A 399 -23.22 -9.14 5.31
CA GLY A 399 -23.97 -8.19 4.48
C GLY A 399 -25.33 -7.80 5.06
N VAL A 400 -25.58 -8.10 6.33
CA VAL A 400 -26.81 -7.73 7.04
C VAL A 400 -26.64 -6.38 7.74
N LEU A 401 -27.62 -5.48 7.58
CA LEU A 401 -27.71 -4.26 8.37
C LEU A 401 -28.38 -4.53 9.72
N LEU A 402 -27.74 -4.11 10.80
CA LEU A 402 -28.22 -4.28 12.17
C LEU A 402 -28.42 -2.91 12.84
N PRO A 403 -29.65 -2.56 13.25
CA PRO A 403 -29.88 -1.37 14.06
C PRO A 403 -29.45 -1.63 15.50
N VAL A 404 -28.67 -0.71 16.06
CA VAL A 404 -28.37 -0.65 17.50
C VAL A 404 -28.94 0.66 18.01
N VAL A 405 -29.77 0.60 19.04
CA VAL A 405 -30.48 1.76 19.58
C VAL A 405 -30.49 1.72 21.10
N ALA A 406 -30.54 2.90 21.71
CA ALA A 406 -30.78 3.02 23.14
C ALA A 406 -32.17 2.47 23.49
N GLU A 407 -32.30 1.78 24.63
CA GLU A 407 -33.58 1.21 25.08
C GLU A 407 -34.69 2.26 25.22
N ASP A 408 -34.32 3.51 25.49
CA ASP A 408 -35.24 4.63 25.72
C ASP A 408 -35.52 5.49 24.46
N ASP A 409 -35.08 5.08 23.26
CA ASP A 409 -35.30 5.82 22.00
C ASP A 409 -36.07 4.99 20.95
N PRO A 410 -37.41 4.86 21.11
CA PRO A 410 -38.22 4.08 20.19
C PRO A 410 -38.35 4.70 18.79
N ILE A 411 -38.12 6.02 18.66
CA ILE A 411 -38.20 6.71 17.36
C ILE A 411 -37.00 6.33 16.51
N SER A 412 -35.79 6.41 17.07
CA SER A 412 -34.59 5.92 16.39
C SER A 412 -34.68 4.40 16.13
N GLY A 413 -35.22 3.63 17.07
CA GLY A 413 -35.50 2.20 16.90
C GLY A 413 -36.33 1.90 15.66
N PHE A 414 -37.44 2.61 15.48
CA PHE A 414 -38.31 2.47 14.32
C PHE A 414 -37.60 2.87 13.02
N MET A 415 -36.94 4.03 12.98
CA MET A 415 -36.30 4.52 11.75
C MET A 415 -35.13 3.64 11.30
N LEU A 416 -34.22 3.29 12.21
CA LEU A 416 -33.08 2.43 11.88
C LEU A 416 -33.53 1.00 11.56
N GLY A 417 -34.56 0.51 12.26
CA GLY A 417 -35.21 -0.76 11.97
C GLY A 417 -35.80 -0.81 10.55
N HIS A 418 -36.48 0.26 10.13
CA HIS A 418 -37.03 0.38 8.78
C HIS A 418 -35.96 0.30 7.69
N ILE A 419 -34.84 1.02 7.87
CA ILE A 419 -33.71 0.97 6.92
C ILE A 419 -33.14 -0.45 6.81
N ALA A 420 -32.94 -1.13 7.94
CA ALA A 420 -32.43 -2.49 7.98
C ALA A 420 -33.41 -3.50 7.35
N GLU A 421 -34.71 -3.38 7.64
CA GLU A 421 -35.76 -4.24 7.08
C GLU A 421 -35.92 -4.06 5.57
N HIS A 422 -35.82 -2.82 5.07
CA HIS A 422 -35.87 -2.51 3.64
C HIS A 422 -34.79 -3.28 2.87
N HIS A 423 -33.54 -3.17 3.31
CA HIS A 423 -32.39 -3.83 2.67
C HIS A 423 -32.39 -5.34 2.90
N GLY A 424 -32.75 -5.80 4.10
CA GLY A 424 -32.88 -7.23 4.38
C GLY A 424 -33.94 -7.90 3.50
N SER A 425 -35.07 -7.23 3.28
CA SER A 425 -36.13 -7.72 2.39
C SER A 425 -35.70 -7.73 0.93
N ALA A 426 -34.97 -6.71 0.47
CA ALA A 426 -34.45 -6.64 -0.89
C ALA A 426 -33.45 -7.78 -1.17
N ALA A 427 -32.51 -8.02 -0.25
CA ALA A 427 -31.51 -9.08 -0.37
C ALA A 427 -32.10 -10.51 -0.38
N LEU A 428 -33.29 -10.70 0.19
CA LEU A 428 -34.01 -11.99 0.11
C LEU A 428 -34.63 -12.24 -1.27
N VAL A 429 -34.87 -11.17 -2.05
CA VAL A 429 -35.49 -11.24 -3.38
C VAL A 429 -34.42 -11.26 -4.48
N ASP A 430 -33.35 -10.50 -4.31
CA ASP A 430 -32.26 -10.35 -5.28
C ASP A 430 -30.89 -10.35 -4.59
N ASP A 431 -30.01 -11.28 -4.97
CA ASP A 431 -28.63 -11.36 -4.47
C ASP A 431 -27.81 -10.10 -4.81
N GLY A 432 -28.16 -9.41 -5.91
CA GLY A 432 -27.58 -8.12 -6.27
C GLY A 432 -27.83 -7.01 -5.24
N SER A 433 -28.92 -7.12 -4.47
CA SER A 433 -29.31 -6.16 -3.43
C SER A 433 -28.64 -6.45 -2.07
N GLN A 434 -27.76 -7.45 -1.98
CA GLN A 434 -26.96 -7.68 -0.77
C GLN A 434 -26.11 -6.44 -0.47
N VAL A 435 -26.20 -5.93 0.76
CA VAL A 435 -25.43 -4.77 1.20
C VAL A 435 -23.95 -5.16 1.32
N THR A 436 -23.09 -4.36 0.69
CA THR A 436 -21.64 -4.57 0.68
C THR A 436 -20.86 -3.39 1.25
N ALA A 437 -21.50 -2.21 1.38
CA ALA A 437 -20.88 -1.03 1.98
C ALA A 437 -21.89 -0.23 2.82
N LEU A 438 -21.39 0.36 3.90
CA LEU A 438 -22.09 1.33 4.72
C LEU A 438 -21.14 2.48 5.01
N GLY A 439 -21.63 3.72 4.92
CA GLY A 439 -20.88 4.93 5.20
C GLY A 439 -21.73 5.96 5.92
N GLY A 440 -21.14 6.68 6.87
CA GLY A 440 -21.78 7.80 7.56
C GLY A 440 -21.27 9.16 7.11
N GLY A 441 -21.98 10.19 7.53
CA GLY A 441 -21.67 11.59 7.31
C GLY A 441 -20.61 12.23 8.20
N GLY A 442 -19.95 11.43 9.04
CA GLY A 442 -19.14 11.95 10.14
C GLY A 442 -19.97 12.80 11.10
N ALA A 443 -19.33 13.75 11.79
CA ALA A 443 -19.96 14.44 12.91
C ALA A 443 -21.05 15.47 12.54
N GLN A 444 -21.22 15.78 11.25
CA GLN A 444 -22.03 16.91 10.76
C GLN A 444 -23.06 16.53 9.69
N SER A 445 -22.98 15.33 9.09
CA SER A 445 -23.98 14.90 8.11
C SER A 445 -24.97 13.90 8.73
N PRO A 446 -26.28 14.13 8.58
CA PRO A 446 -27.31 13.25 9.11
C PRO A 446 -27.59 12.06 8.18
N TYR A 447 -26.72 11.75 7.22
CA TYR A 447 -26.99 10.73 6.21
C TYR A 447 -26.19 9.45 6.43
N ALA A 448 -26.82 8.32 6.08
CA ALA A 448 -26.17 7.05 5.87
C ALA A 448 -26.22 6.68 4.38
N ILE A 449 -25.11 6.15 3.89
CA ILE A 449 -24.94 5.71 2.52
C ILE A 449 -24.79 4.19 2.54
N VAL A 450 -25.68 3.49 1.85
CA VAL A 450 -25.68 2.03 1.74
C VAL A 450 -25.35 1.65 0.29
N GLY A 451 -24.31 0.86 0.09
CA GLY A 451 -23.94 0.33 -1.22
C GLY A 451 -24.23 -1.16 -1.31
N ASP A 452 -24.62 -1.63 -2.50
CA ASP A 452 -24.96 -3.03 -2.74
C ASP A 452 -24.01 -3.75 -3.72
N ARG A 453 -24.23 -5.05 -3.85
CA ARG A 453 -23.47 -5.96 -4.73
C ARG A 453 -23.68 -5.66 -6.21
N ALA A 454 -24.81 -5.08 -6.60
CA ALA A 454 -25.11 -4.70 -7.98
C ALA A 454 -24.50 -3.35 -8.40
N GLY A 455 -23.91 -2.60 -7.45
CA GLY A 455 -23.29 -1.29 -7.71
C GLY A 455 -24.25 -0.11 -7.52
N ASN A 456 -25.40 -0.33 -6.90
CA ASN A 456 -26.30 0.74 -6.49
C ASN A 456 -25.83 1.36 -5.17
N VAL A 457 -26.14 2.65 -5.02
CA VAL A 457 -25.93 3.41 -3.79
C VAL A 457 -27.24 4.05 -3.36
N HIS A 458 -27.57 3.87 -2.08
CA HIS A 458 -28.80 4.31 -1.44
C HIS A 458 -28.48 5.33 -0.35
N VAL A 459 -29.10 6.50 -0.42
CA VAL A 459 -28.95 7.59 0.54
C VAL A 459 -30.15 7.62 1.47
N TRP A 460 -29.88 7.53 2.77
CA TRP A 460 -30.88 7.56 3.84
C TRP A 460 -30.63 8.74 4.78
N SER A 461 -31.68 9.47 5.15
CA SER A 461 -31.62 10.33 6.33
C SER A 461 -31.68 9.48 7.59
N LEU A 462 -30.72 9.67 8.49
CA LEU A 462 -30.75 9.13 9.84
C LEU A 462 -31.56 10.01 10.77
N SER A 463 -31.86 11.26 10.39
CA SER A 463 -32.60 12.24 11.20
C SER A 463 -34.10 12.23 10.95
N ASP A 464 -34.49 12.07 9.68
CA ASP A 464 -35.85 12.17 9.20
C ASP A 464 -36.32 10.84 8.64
N TYR A 465 -37.59 10.50 8.91
CA TYR A 465 -38.18 9.29 8.36
C TYR A 465 -38.36 9.39 6.84
N GLN A 466 -38.00 8.32 6.14
CA GLN A 466 -38.19 8.15 4.70
C GLN A 466 -38.76 6.76 4.44
N ASP A 467 -39.75 6.63 3.55
CA ASP A 467 -40.27 5.31 3.17
C ASP A 467 -39.27 4.54 2.29
N THR A 468 -38.55 5.25 1.42
CA THR A 468 -37.58 4.67 0.48
C THR A 468 -36.35 5.58 0.35
N PRO A 469 -35.16 5.03 0.04
CA PRO A 469 -33.96 5.83 -0.14
C PRO A 469 -33.90 6.49 -1.50
N GLY A 470 -33.14 7.59 -1.59
CA GLY A 470 -32.62 8.06 -2.87
C GLY A 470 -31.62 7.05 -3.43
N SER A 471 -31.96 6.39 -4.54
CA SER A 471 -31.19 5.26 -5.07
C SER A 471 -30.60 5.58 -6.43
N TYR A 472 -29.30 5.32 -6.59
CA TYR A 472 -28.53 5.64 -7.79
C TYR A 472 -27.72 4.42 -8.24
N ARG A 473 -27.77 4.07 -9.53
CA ARG A 473 -26.82 3.11 -10.11
C ARG A 473 -25.54 3.84 -10.45
N VAL A 474 -24.53 3.67 -9.60
CA VAL A 474 -23.28 4.43 -9.66
C VAL A 474 -22.15 3.59 -10.27
N HIS A 475 -22.17 2.28 -10.01
CA HIS A 475 -21.14 1.34 -10.41
C HIS A 475 -21.73 0.14 -11.15
N GLU A 476 -20.88 -0.55 -11.90
CA GLU A 476 -21.21 -1.83 -12.55
C GLU A 476 -20.65 -3.04 -11.77
N GLN A 477 -20.03 -2.77 -10.61
CA GLN A 477 -19.41 -3.75 -9.73
C GLN A 477 -19.81 -3.46 -8.27
N PRO A 478 -19.69 -4.46 -7.37
CA PRO A 478 -20.05 -4.29 -5.97
C PRO A 478 -19.42 -3.05 -5.34
N VAL A 479 -20.21 -2.30 -4.58
CA VAL A 479 -19.72 -1.15 -3.81
C VAL A 479 -18.87 -1.65 -2.65
N THR A 480 -17.64 -1.18 -2.52
CA THR A 480 -16.69 -1.64 -1.47
C THR A 480 -16.61 -0.68 -0.30
N ALA A 481 -16.87 0.61 -0.51
CA ALA A 481 -16.85 1.62 0.54
C ALA A 481 -17.73 2.82 0.16
N ALA A 482 -18.25 3.52 1.18
CA ALA A 482 -19.05 4.71 0.99
C ALA A 482 -18.78 5.73 2.09
N ALA A 483 -18.98 7.01 1.79
CA ALA A 483 -18.94 8.11 2.75
C ALA A 483 -19.83 9.26 2.27
N CYS A 484 -20.24 10.14 3.17
CA CYS A 484 -20.82 11.41 2.76
C CYS A 484 -20.29 12.56 3.62
N LEU A 485 -20.48 13.78 3.13
CA LEU A 485 -20.07 15.00 3.77
C LEU A 485 -21.13 16.07 3.55
N HIS A 486 -21.64 16.65 4.63
CA HIS A 486 -22.47 17.84 4.57
C HIS A 486 -21.59 19.08 4.74
N ILE A 487 -21.78 20.07 3.86
CA ILE A 487 -21.10 21.36 3.84
C ILE A 487 -22.13 22.42 4.23
N PRO A 488 -22.16 22.87 5.50
CA PRO A 488 -23.21 23.77 5.98
C PRO A 488 -23.25 25.13 5.30
N ALA A 489 -22.10 25.61 4.79
CA ALA A 489 -21.99 26.92 4.14
C ALA A 489 -22.82 26.99 2.85
N ASP A 490 -22.92 25.87 2.13
CA ASP A 490 -23.56 25.77 0.81
C ASP A 490 -24.84 24.93 0.84
N ASP A 491 -25.23 24.42 2.02
CA ASP A 491 -26.30 23.43 2.21
C ASP A 491 -26.18 22.22 1.26
N LEU A 492 -24.94 21.77 1.07
CA LEU A 492 -24.57 20.77 0.09
C LEU A 492 -24.25 19.44 0.77
N THR A 493 -24.78 18.32 0.28
CA THR A 493 -24.33 17.00 0.74
C THR A 493 -23.64 16.26 -0.40
N LEU A 494 -22.34 16.07 -0.24
CA LEU A 494 -21.51 15.29 -1.16
C LEU A 494 -21.52 13.82 -0.73
N THR A 495 -21.68 12.93 -1.69
CA THR A 495 -21.62 11.49 -1.51
C THR A 495 -20.46 10.91 -2.31
N PHE A 496 -19.77 9.96 -1.70
CA PHE A 496 -18.64 9.25 -2.26
C PHE A 496 -18.90 7.75 -2.18
N SER A 497 -18.58 7.03 -3.24
CA SER A 497 -18.61 5.57 -3.25
C SER A 497 -17.44 5.01 -4.04
N ALA A 498 -16.97 3.84 -3.61
CA ALA A 498 -15.95 3.09 -4.32
C ALA A 498 -16.46 1.69 -4.66
N ALA A 499 -15.91 1.09 -5.71
CA ALA A 499 -16.32 -0.22 -6.18
C ALA A 499 -15.15 -1.18 -6.41
N LEU A 500 -15.49 -2.45 -6.61
CA LEU A 500 -14.54 -3.54 -6.82
C LEU A 500 -13.69 -3.37 -8.11
N ASP A 501 -14.12 -2.52 -9.04
CA ASP A 501 -13.34 -2.13 -10.23
C ASP A 501 -12.23 -1.10 -9.92
N GLY A 502 -12.05 -0.73 -8.65
CA GLY A 502 -11.07 0.23 -8.18
C GLY A 502 -11.44 1.69 -8.47
N SER A 503 -12.68 1.96 -8.89
CA SER A 503 -13.17 3.32 -9.13
C SER A 503 -13.71 3.96 -7.85
N VAL A 504 -13.51 5.27 -7.73
CA VAL A 504 -14.10 6.14 -6.70
C VAL A 504 -14.90 7.23 -7.39
N ARG A 505 -16.18 7.35 -7.06
CA ARG A 505 -17.11 8.32 -7.66
C ARG A 505 -17.64 9.31 -6.63
N LEU A 506 -18.00 10.49 -7.11
CA LEU A 506 -18.52 11.63 -6.35
C LEU A 506 -19.79 12.15 -6.99
N TRP A 507 -20.74 12.56 -6.15
CA TRP A 507 -21.92 13.32 -6.56
C TRP A 507 -22.47 14.13 -5.41
N GLU A 508 -23.32 15.09 -5.74
CA GLU A 508 -24.18 15.74 -4.77
C GLU A 508 -25.47 14.91 -4.66
N THR A 509 -25.98 14.72 -3.44
CA THR A 509 -27.13 13.84 -3.15
C THR A 509 -28.40 14.09 -3.99
N SER A 510 -28.64 15.29 -4.47
CA SER A 510 -29.77 15.64 -5.35
C SER A 510 -29.42 15.68 -6.84
N GLY A 511 -28.14 15.48 -7.19
CA GLY A 511 -27.61 15.48 -8.54
C GLY A 511 -27.22 14.09 -9.06
N GLU A 512 -26.79 14.04 -10.32
CA GLU A 512 -26.29 12.82 -10.95
C GLU A 512 -24.83 12.53 -10.59
N PRO A 513 -24.43 11.24 -10.51
CA PRO A 513 -23.04 10.82 -10.48
C PRO A 513 -22.16 11.49 -11.52
N MET A 514 -20.96 11.93 -11.11
CA MET A 514 -19.96 12.36 -12.08
C MET A 514 -19.71 11.25 -13.11
N PRO A 515 -19.64 11.57 -14.41
CA PRO A 515 -19.53 10.56 -15.46
C PRO A 515 -18.18 9.83 -15.41
N VAL A 516 -17.13 10.53 -14.97
CA VAL A 516 -15.77 10.01 -14.80
C VAL A 516 -15.48 9.85 -13.30
N PRO A 517 -14.88 8.73 -12.86
CA PRO A 517 -14.41 8.57 -11.49
C PRO A 517 -13.46 9.69 -11.07
N VAL A 518 -13.53 10.09 -9.80
CA VAL A 518 -12.53 10.97 -9.17
C VAL A 518 -11.15 10.31 -9.27
N GLU A 519 -11.12 9.00 -9.07
CA GLU A 519 -9.93 8.18 -9.17
C GLU A 519 -10.29 6.76 -9.61
N GLN A 520 -9.41 6.10 -10.36
CA GLN A 520 -9.50 4.68 -10.66
C GLN A 520 -8.11 4.04 -10.61
N ARG A 521 -7.95 2.98 -9.81
CA ARG A 521 -6.68 2.26 -9.63
C ARG A 521 -6.85 0.76 -9.85
N GLY A 522 -5.73 0.06 -10.04
CA GLY A 522 -5.69 -1.42 -10.04
C GLY A 522 -5.76 -2.04 -8.65
N CYS A 523 -6.04 -1.25 -7.62
CA CYS A 523 -6.14 -1.62 -6.22
C CYS A 523 -7.57 -1.37 -5.73
N LEU A 524 -8.00 -2.08 -4.68
CA LEU A 524 -9.34 -1.91 -4.12
C LEU A 524 -9.34 -0.78 -3.10
N ALA A 525 -10.33 0.11 -3.18
CA ALA A 525 -10.59 1.06 -2.10
C ALA A 525 -11.26 0.30 -0.95
N THR A 526 -10.61 0.28 0.21
CA THR A 526 -11.03 -0.50 1.39
C THR A 526 -11.83 0.31 2.39
N ALA A 527 -11.66 1.64 2.41
CA ALA A 527 -12.44 2.55 3.25
C ALA A 527 -12.43 3.97 2.67
N LEU A 528 -13.50 4.72 2.95
CA LEU A 528 -13.65 6.14 2.61
C LEU A 528 -13.96 6.95 3.86
N ALA A 529 -13.44 8.16 3.93
CA ALA A 529 -13.84 9.15 4.92
C ALA A 529 -13.81 10.55 4.33
N ALA A 530 -14.70 11.43 4.75
CA ALA A 530 -14.73 12.80 4.29
C ALA A 530 -14.96 13.78 5.45
N ALA A 531 -14.34 14.95 5.37
CA ALA A 531 -14.55 16.03 6.33
C ALA A 531 -14.46 17.39 5.63
N ASP A 532 -15.28 18.33 6.09
CA ASP A 532 -15.11 19.74 5.75
C ASP A 532 -14.08 20.33 6.70
N THR A 533 -12.92 20.70 6.16
CA THR A 533 -11.76 21.16 6.95
C THR A 533 -11.54 22.65 6.77
N SER A 534 -10.62 23.24 7.53
CA SER A 534 -10.27 24.67 7.36
C SER A 534 -9.65 25.01 6.00
N VAL A 535 -9.22 24.01 5.23
CA VAL A 535 -8.74 24.15 3.84
C VAL A 535 -9.75 23.67 2.82
N GLY A 536 -11.00 23.47 3.22
CA GLY A 536 -12.10 22.97 2.40
C GLY A 536 -12.36 21.47 2.54
N PRO A 537 -13.29 20.93 1.74
CA PRO A 537 -13.66 19.52 1.79
C PRO A 537 -12.52 18.59 1.37
N VAL A 538 -12.21 17.62 2.22
CA VAL A 538 -11.20 16.58 1.99
C VAL A 538 -11.86 15.22 1.97
N LEU A 539 -11.58 14.43 0.93
CA LEU A 539 -11.89 13.01 0.83
C LEU A 539 -10.61 12.22 1.09
N ALA A 540 -10.65 11.28 2.03
CA ALA A 540 -9.62 10.29 2.27
C ALA A 540 -10.06 8.94 1.69
N VAL A 541 -9.21 8.33 0.87
CA VAL A 541 -9.42 7.03 0.24
C VAL A 541 -8.31 6.10 0.69
N ALA A 542 -8.63 5.05 1.46
CA ALA A 542 -7.69 4.01 1.80
C ALA A 542 -7.73 2.90 0.73
N TRP A 543 -6.54 2.44 0.31
CA TRP A 543 -6.38 1.45 -0.73
C TRP A 543 -5.77 0.15 -0.18
N SER A 544 -6.04 -0.96 -0.87
CA SER A 544 -5.56 -2.29 -0.51
C SER A 544 -4.05 -2.46 -0.59
N ASP A 545 -3.34 -1.53 -1.23
CA ASP A 545 -1.88 -1.50 -1.35
C ASP A 545 -1.17 -0.77 -0.19
N ALA A 546 -1.91 -0.45 0.87
CA ALA A 546 -1.46 0.32 2.03
C ALA A 546 -1.10 1.79 1.71
N GLU A 547 -1.65 2.35 0.64
CA GLU A 547 -1.64 3.79 0.42
C GLU A 547 -2.98 4.43 0.81
N LEU A 548 -2.91 5.69 1.26
CA LEU A 548 -4.08 6.52 1.48
C LEU A 548 -3.97 7.78 0.63
N HIS A 549 -4.99 8.07 -0.17
CA HIS A 549 -5.07 9.29 -0.97
C HIS A 549 -5.97 10.31 -0.31
N LEU A 550 -5.43 11.50 -0.05
CA LEU A 550 -6.16 12.68 0.39
C LEU A 550 -6.44 13.55 -0.82
N TRP A 551 -7.72 13.77 -1.12
CA TRP A 551 -8.20 14.61 -2.20
C TRP A 551 -8.80 15.88 -1.64
N HIS A 552 -8.33 17.04 -2.08
CA HIS A 552 -9.08 18.28 -1.94
C HIS A 552 -10.19 18.29 -3.00
N VAL A 553 -11.44 18.07 -2.57
CA VAL A 553 -12.56 17.75 -3.46
C VAL A 553 -12.76 18.80 -4.55
N PHE A 554 -12.77 20.10 -4.20
CA PHE A 554 -13.03 21.14 -5.19
C PHE A 554 -11.85 21.48 -6.11
N SER A 555 -10.60 21.29 -5.67
CA SER A 555 -9.43 21.66 -6.47
C SER A 555 -8.86 20.48 -7.26
N GLY A 556 -9.26 19.25 -6.94
CA GLY A 556 -8.71 18.03 -7.53
C GLY A 556 -7.25 17.77 -7.15
N ARG A 557 -6.69 18.50 -6.18
CA ARG A 557 -5.34 18.21 -5.67
C ARG A 557 -5.37 16.93 -4.85
N MET A 558 -4.35 16.09 -5.03
CA MET A 558 -4.20 14.83 -4.32
C MET A 558 -2.84 14.76 -3.63
N ARG A 559 -2.81 14.18 -2.42
CA ARG A 559 -1.58 13.76 -1.72
C ARG A 559 -1.69 12.32 -1.25
N THR A 560 -0.61 11.57 -1.41
CA THR A 560 -0.47 10.21 -0.89
C THR A 560 0.09 10.25 0.53
N LEU A 561 -0.48 9.43 1.41
CA LEU A 561 -0.02 9.13 2.75
C LEU A 561 0.24 7.62 2.84
N PRO A 562 1.49 7.17 3.06
CA PRO A 562 1.79 5.75 3.23
C PRO A 562 1.27 5.24 4.57
N LEU A 563 0.55 4.12 4.57
CA LEU A 563 0.04 3.46 5.77
C LEU A 563 1.00 2.35 6.21
N LEU A 564 1.20 2.22 7.54
CA LEU A 564 2.03 1.15 8.08
C LEU A 564 1.36 -0.22 7.97
N HIS A 565 0.03 -0.26 7.93
CA HIS A 565 -0.80 -1.45 7.99
C HIS A 565 -2.00 -1.30 7.06
N ALA A 566 -2.64 -2.42 6.75
CA ALA A 566 -3.88 -2.42 5.99
C ALA A 566 -4.96 -1.63 6.75
N CYS A 567 -5.71 -0.80 6.01
CA CYS A 567 -6.82 -0.05 6.56
C CYS A 567 -8.13 -0.69 6.10
N SER A 568 -8.98 -1.06 7.06
CA SER A 568 -10.35 -1.52 6.78
C SER A 568 -11.41 -0.54 7.30
N ALA A 569 -11.03 0.40 8.16
CA ALA A 569 -11.92 1.39 8.71
C ALA A 569 -11.21 2.75 8.81
N LEU A 570 -11.88 3.82 8.37
CA LEU A 570 -11.29 5.15 8.19
C LEU A 570 -12.22 6.25 8.68
N ALA A 571 -11.67 7.27 9.32
CA ALA A 571 -12.40 8.49 9.67
C ALA A 571 -11.48 9.72 9.62
N LEU A 572 -12.06 10.87 9.29
CA LEU A 572 -11.37 12.15 9.26
C LEU A 572 -12.20 13.18 10.02
N THR A 573 -11.55 13.98 10.86
CA THR A 573 -12.22 15.11 11.54
C THR A 573 -11.96 16.44 10.81
N PRO A 574 -12.84 17.45 10.99
CA PRO A 574 -12.62 18.80 10.48
C PRO A 574 -11.28 19.44 10.88
N GLU A 575 -10.75 19.06 12.05
CA GLU A 575 -9.47 19.52 12.59
C GLU A 575 -8.25 18.83 11.96
N GLY A 576 -8.46 17.90 11.02
CA GLY A 576 -7.40 17.17 10.35
C GLY A 576 -6.85 15.99 11.16
N LEU A 577 -7.65 15.39 12.04
CA LEU A 577 -7.28 14.14 12.70
C LEU A 577 -7.80 12.95 11.89
N LEU A 578 -6.89 12.13 11.40
CA LEU A 578 -7.17 10.93 10.61
C LEU A 578 -7.06 9.69 11.50
N PHE A 579 -8.10 8.88 11.54
CA PHE A 579 -8.13 7.60 12.25
C PHE A 579 -8.08 6.45 11.27
N VAL A 580 -7.12 5.56 11.46
CA VAL A 580 -6.90 4.37 10.64
C VAL A 580 -7.09 3.15 11.54
N GLY A 581 -8.10 2.35 11.25
CA GLY A 581 -8.39 1.09 11.93
C GLY A 581 -8.22 -0.11 11.01
N GLY A 582 -7.77 -1.21 11.61
CA GLY A 582 -7.60 -2.49 10.95
C GLY A 582 -7.32 -3.61 11.95
N PRO A 583 -6.99 -4.82 11.45
CA PRO A 583 -6.67 -5.95 12.30
C PRO A 583 -5.40 -5.73 13.14
N GLU A 584 -4.49 -4.84 12.71
CA GLU A 584 -3.24 -4.52 13.41
C GLU A 584 -3.40 -3.48 14.52
N GLY A 585 -4.54 -2.80 14.60
CA GLY A 585 -4.82 -1.82 15.65
C GLY A 585 -5.56 -0.59 15.18
N LEU A 586 -5.61 0.41 16.07
CA LEU A 586 -6.14 1.74 15.82
C LEU A 586 -5.05 2.80 15.94
N TYR A 587 -4.95 3.67 14.94
CA TYR A 587 -3.91 4.69 14.84
C TYR A 587 -4.56 6.04 14.55
N ALA A 588 -4.01 7.11 15.14
CA ALA A 588 -4.39 8.46 14.81
C ALA A 588 -3.20 9.24 14.25
N ALA A 589 -3.40 9.90 13.11
CA ALA A 589 -2.44 10.80 12.49
C ALA A 589 -3.00 12.21 12.40
N ARG A 590 -2.19 13.20 12.76
CA ARG A 590 -2.55 14.61 12.64
C ARG A 590 -2.02 15.16 11.33
N LEU A 591 -2.92 15.71 10.53
CA LEU A 591 -2.65 16.42 9.29
C LEU A 591 -2.43 17.91 9.60
N ARG A 592 -1.38 18.48 9.04
CA ARG A 592 -1.14 19.93 9.04
C ARG A 592 -1.83 20.54 7.85
N LEU A 593 -3.09 20.93 8.04
CA LEU A 593 -3.95 21.44 6.97
C LEU A 593 -3.33 22.63 6.22
N ASP A 594 -2.64 23.52 6.94
CA ASP A 594 -1.89 24.67 6.42
C ASP A 594 -0.79 24.29 5.39
N GLY A 595 -0.17 23.12 5.56
CA GLY A 595 0.87 22.60 4.67
C GLY A 595 0.42 21.43 3.79
N LEU A 596 -0.86 21.07 3.82
CA LEU A 596 -1.37 19.87 3.14
C LEU A 596 -1.37 20.02 1.61
N TRP A 597 -1.44 21.24 1.09
CA TRP A 597 -1.47 21.50 -0.36
C TRP A 597 -0.39 22.46 -0.85
N SER A 598 0.54 22.83 0.04
CA SER A 598 1.61 23.80 -0.20
C SER A 598 2.78 23.23 -0.98
#